data_AF-A0A3S0FR94-F1
#
_entry.id   AF-A0A3S0FR94-F1
#
_cell.length_a   1.000
_cell.length_b   1.000
_cell.length_c   1.000
_cell.angle_alpha   90.00
_cell.angle_beta   90.00
_cell.angle_gamma   90.00
#
_symmetry.space_group_name_H-M   'P 1'
#
loop_
_entity.id
_entity.type
_entity.pdbx_description
1 polymer ?
#
loop_
_entity_poly.entity_id
_entity_poly.type
_entity_poly.pdbx_seq_one_letter_code
_entity_poly.pdbx_strand_id
1 'polypeptide(L)'
;QAQSLNIYMAGASGKKLDETYKLAWQRGLKTTYYLRTISATQAEKSTVTRSGQLNAVSSGAMPVAAATAAPVAAVEPELPATDMKFCSIDNPDCEACQ
;
A
#
# COMPACT_ATOMS: atom_id res chain seq x y z
N GLN A 1 -17.07 -3.74 -17.62
CA GLN A 1 -16.83 -3.79 -16.16
C GLN A 1 -15.69 -4.76 -15.84
N ALA A 2 -14.90 -4.45 -14.83
CA ALA A 2 -13.78 -5.26 -14.31
C ALA A 2 -13.69 -5.11 -12.78
N GLN A 3 -12.93 -5.97 -12.11
CA GLN A 3 -12.76 -5.98 -10.66
C GLN A 3 -11.32 -5.59 -10.28
N SER A 4 -11.17 -4.76 -9.25
CA SER A 4 -9.87 -4.41 -8.67
C SER A 4 -9.31 -5.59 -7.86
N LEU A 5 -8.52 -6.43 -8.54
CA LEU A 5 -7.87 -7.60 -7.92
C LEU A 5 -6.52 -7.22 -7.29
N ASN A 6 -6.33 -7.54 -6.00
CA ASN A 6 -5.04 -7.44 -5.32
C ASN A 6 -4.30 -8.78 -5.39
N ILE A 7 -2.99 -8.74 -5.70
CA ILE A 7 -2.11 -9.92 -5.77
C ILE A 7 -1.29 -9.98 -4.49
N TYR A 8 -1.25 -11.15 -3.84
CA TYR A 8 -0.46 -11.39 -2.64
C TYR A 8 0.61 -12.44 -2.92
N MET A 9 1.86 -12.17 -2.54
CA MET A 9 2.96 -13.11 -2.70
C MET A 9 3.87 -13.15 -1.47
N ALA A 10 4.33 -14.34 -1.10
CA ALA A 10 5.41 -14.49 -0.12
C ALA A 10 6.76 -14.22 -0.80
N GLY A 11 7.47 -13.20 -0.34
CA GLY A 11 8.74 -12.72 -0.89
C GLY A 11 8.59 -11.93 -2.20
N ALA A 12 9.54 -11.04 -2.46
CA ALA A 12 9.71 -10.41 -3.75
C ALA A 12 10.69 -11.25 -4.60
N SER A 13 10.24 -11.75 -5.74
CA SER A 13 11.08 -12.43 -6.73
C SER A 13 10.64 -11.97 -8.11
N GLY A 14 11.56 -11.37 -8.87
CA GLY A 14 11.26 -10.83 -10.21
C GLY A 14 10.74 -11.90 -11.17
N LYS A 15 11.36 -13.09 -11.16
CA LYS A 15 10.92 -14.23 -12.00
C LYS A 15 9.48 -14.65 -11.69
N LYS A 16 9.15 -14.78 -10.40
CA LYS A 16 7.81 -15.20 -9.97
C LYS A 16 6.75 -14.14 -10.27
N LEU A 17 7.13 -12.86 -10.18
CA LEU A 17 6.31 -11.72 -10.59
C LEU A 17 5.95 -11.79 -12.08
N ASP A 18 6.97 -11.98 -12.92
CA ASP A 18 6.82 -12.06 -14.37
C ASP A 18 5.90 -13.23 -14.79
N GLU A 19 6.13 -14.42 -14.23
CA GLU A 19 5.28 -15.59 -14.47
C GLU A 19 3.82 -15.35 -14.04
N THR A 20 3.61 -14.68 -12.89
CA THR A 20 2.26 -14.38 -12.37
C THR A 20 1.50 -13.42 -13.28
N TYR A 21 2.14 -12.35 -13.75
CA TYR A 21 1.49 -11.39 -14.65
C TYR A 21 1.25 -11.97 -16.05
N LYS A 22 2.17 -12.78 -16.58
CA LYS A 22 1.96 -13.52 -17.83
C LYS A 22 0.80 -14.49 -17.73
N LEU A 23 0.69 -15.22 -16.62
CA LEU A 23 -0.45 -16.09 -16.37
C LEU A 23 -1.76 -15.30 -16.30
N ALA A 24 -1.78 -14.17 -15.59
CA ALA A 24 -2.97 -13.32 -15.50
C ALA A 24 -3.44 -12.86 -16.89
N TRP A 25 -2.50 -12.46 -17.76
CA TRP A 25 -2.80 -12.09 -19.15
C TRP A 25 -3.36 -13.27 -19.95
N GLN A 26 -2.72 -14.44 -19.89
CA GLN A 26 -3.20 -15.65 -20.57
C GLN A 26 -4.61 -16.08 -20.11
N ARG A 27 -4.96 -15.81 -18.85
CA ARG A 27 -6.29 -16.09 -18.30
C ARG A 27 -7.31 -14.97 -18.57
N GLY A 28 -6.94 -13.92 -19.28
CA GLY A 28 -7.84 -12.84 -19.67
C GLY A 28 -8.21 -11.91 -18.51
N LEU A 29 -7.35 -11.81 -17.49
CA LEU A 29 -7.59 -10.92 -16.36
C LEU A 29 -7.46 -9.46 -16.81
N LYS A 30 -8.51 -8.65 -16.57
CA LYS A 30 -8.59 -7.28 -17.11
C LYS A 30 -7.78 -6.26 -16.31
N THR A 31 -7.72 -6.44 -14.99
CA THR A 31 -7.14 -5.45 -14.08
C THR A 31 -6.45 -6.14 -12.92
N THR A 32 -5.33 -5.58 -12.50
CA THR A 32 -4.66 -5.86 -11.23
C THR A 32 -4.48 -4.51 -10.54
N TYR A 33 -4.61 -4.48 -9.21
CA TYR A 33 -4.64 -3.24 -8.45
C TYR A 33 -3.37 -3.06 -7.62
N TYR A 34 -3.24 -3.76 -6.51
CA TYR A 34 -2.00 -3.75 -5.72
C TYR A 34 -1.31 -5.11 -5.71
N LEU A 35 0.02 -5.07 -5.79
CA LEU A 35 0.88 -6.16 -5.35
C LEU A 35 1.21 -5.97 -3.88
N ARG A 36 1.03 -7.02 -3.09
CA ARG A 36 1.39 -7.06 -1.67
C ARG A 36 2.35 -8.23 -1.45
N THR A 37 3.58 -7.91 -1.08
CA THR A 37 4.60 -8.89 -0.74
C THR A 37 4.85 -8.90 0.76
N ILE A 38 5.18 -10.07 1.30
CA ILE A 38 5.70 -10.21 2.66
C ILE A 38 7.19 -10.50 2.55
N SER A 39 8.03 -9.81 3.33
CA SER A 39 9.47 -10.06 3.38
C SER A 39 9.77 -11.49 3.84
N ALA A 40 10.86 -12.08 3.35
CA ALA A 40 11.25 -13.44 3.72
C ALA A 40 11.47 -13.60 5.24
N THR A 41 11.92 -12.52 5.89
CA THR A 41 11.98 -12.39 7.34
C THR A 41 10.91 -11.42 7.80
N GLN A 42 9.79 -11.96 8.30
CA GLN A 42 8.83 -11.15 9.03
C GLN A 42 9.23 -11.19 10.50
N ALA A 43 9.55 -10.03 11.08
CA ALA A 43 9.68 -9.94 12.53
C ALA A 43 8.31 -10.27 13.13
N GLU A 44 8.20 -11.41 13.82
CA GLU A 44 7.01 -11.75 14.58
C GLU A 44 6.76 -10.60 15.55
N LYS A 45 5.60 -9.94 15.41
CA LYS A 45 5.18 -8.93 16.37
C LYS A 45 4.84 -9.65 17.67
N SER A 46 5.77 -9.63 18.63
CA SER A 46 5.56 -10.05 20.01
C SER A 46 4.43 -9.23 20.64
N THR A 47 3.19 -9.67 20.48
CA THR A 47 2.03 -9.18 21.22
C THR A 47 1.33 -10.35 21.87
N VAL A 48 1.69 -10.52 23.14
CA VAL A 48 0.97 -11.18 24.23
C VAL A 48 -0.55 -11.28 23.95
N THR A 49 -1.01 -12.52 23.71
CA THR A 49 -2.35 -13.08 23.99
C THR A 49 -3.65 -12.35 23.61
N ARG A 50 -3.66 -11.18 22.97
CA ARG A 50 -4.92 -10.46 22.66
C ARG A 50 -4.91 -9.61 21.38
N SER A 51 -4.45 -10.18 20.28
CA SER A 51 -4.37 -9.48 18.98
C SER A 51 -5.49 -9.87 18.01
N GLY A 52 -6.73 -10.00 18.49
CA GLY A 52 -7.87 -10.44 17.64
C GLY A 52 -9.27 -9.96 18.03
N GLN A 53 -9.44 -9.27 19.16
CA GLN A 53 -10.74 -8.76 19.61
C GLN A 53 -10.65 -7.27 19.92
N LEU A 54 -10.68 -6.44 18.87
CA LEU A 54 -10.90 -4.99 19.00
C LEU A 54 -12.16 -4.52 18.24
N ASN A 55 -13.07 -5.43 17.90
CA ASN A 55 -14.39 -5.11 17.37
C ASN A 55 -15.48 -5.70 18.27
N ALA A 56 -15.59 -5.20 19.51
CA ALA A 56 -16.79 -5.38 20.32
C ALA A 56 -17.56 -4.07 20.32
N VAL A 57 -18.64 -4.00 19.54
CA VAL A 57 -19.59 -2.88 19.58
C VAL A 57 -20.82 -3.35 20.37
N SER A 58 -21.06 -2.76 21.54
CA SER A 58 -22.30 -2.95 22.30
C SER A 58 -23.42 -2.13 21.67
N SER A 59 -24.54 -2.76 21.33
CA SER A 59 -25.74 -2.11 20.78
C SER A 59 -26.51 -1.41 21.90
N GLY A 60 -26.40 -0.09 22.02
CA GLY A 60 -27.19 0.75 22.92
C GLY A 60 -27.83 1.91 22.17
N ALA A 61 -29.14 2.08 22.31
CA ALA A 61 -29.97 3.04 21.59
C ALA A 61 -29.69 4.53 21.94
N MET A 62 -29.89 5.38 20.92
CA MET A 62 -29.95 6.86 20.81
C MET A 62 -30.42 7.63 22.08
N PRO A 63 -29.96 8.89 22.34
CA PRO A 63 -30.30 10.05 21.49
C PRO A 63 -29.24 11.17 21.27
N VAL A 64 -29.28 11.72 20.05
CA VAL A 64 -29.35 13.14 19.61
C VAL A 64 -28.43 14.23 20.23
N ALA A 65 -27.65 14.81 19.31
CA ALA A 65 -27.29 16.23 19.10
C ALA A 65 -26.00 16.87 19.69
N ALA A 66 -25.36 17.59 18.75
CA ALA A 66 -24.56 18.82 18.85
C ALA A 66 -23.08 18.72 19.27
N ALA A 67 -22.17 19.08 18.34
CA ALA A 67 -21.45 20.37 18.37
C ALA A 67 -20.31 20.46 17.32
N THR A 68 -20.49 21.39 16.37
CA THR A 68 -19.51 22.32 15.75
C THR A 68 -18.05 21.90 15.46
N ALA A 69 -17.67 21.92 14.17
CA ALA A 69 -16.27 21.99 13.73
C ALA A 69 -16.09 23.01 12.59
N ALA A 70 -15.24 24.02 12.83
CA ALA A 70 -14.51 24.85 11.87
C ALA A 70 -13.31 25.50 12.63
N PRO A 71 -12.21 25.94 11.99
CA PRO A 71 -11.99 26.08 10.55
C PRO A 71 -10.69 25.43 10.00
N VAL A 72 -10.69 25.38 8.67
CA VAL A 72 -9.60 25.08 7.73
C VAL A 72 -8.43 26.06 7.83
N ALA A 73 -7.20 25.54 7.71
CA ALA A 73 -6.01 26.32 7.42
C ALA A 73 -5.49 25.93 6.03
N ALA A 74 -5.16 26.96 5.26
CA ALA A 74 -5.01 26.99 3.82
C ALA A 74 -3.86 26.15 3.25
N VAL A 75 -4.12 25.58 2.08
CA VAL A 75 -3.18 25.00 1.13
C VAL A 75 -2.89 26.04 0.05
N GLU A 76 -1.62 26.13 -0.37
CA GLU A 76 -1.03 26.50 -1.69
C GLU A 76 0.22 27.40 -1.57
N PRO A 77 1.20 27.34 -2.52
CA PRO A 77 1.06 26.91 -3.92
C PRO A 77 2.03 25.83 -4.44
N GLU A 78 1.60 25.22 -5.54
CA GLU A 78 2.33 24.30 -6.40
C GLU A 78 3.48 24.97 -7.17
N LEU A 79 4.59 24.24 -7.31
CA LEU A 79 5.52 24.35 -8.44
C LEU A 79 5.85 22.92 -8.90
N PRO A 80 5.91 22.64 -10.22
CA PRO A 80 6.15 21.30 -10.72
C PRO A 80 7.56 20.82 -10.33
N ALA A 81 7.64 19.70 -9.62
CA ALA A 81 8.89 19.05 -9.26
C ALA A 81 9.54 18.39 -10.49
N THR A 82 10.13 19.19 -11.37
CA THR A 82 10.96 18.69 -12.48
C THR A 82 12.43 18.54 -12.11
N ASP A 83 12.80 18.69 -10.83
CA ASP A 83 14.17 18.50 -10.33
C ASP A 83 14.33 17.15 -9.59
N MET A 84 13.72 16.08 -10.11
CA MET A 84 14.12 14.73 -9.71
C MET A 84 15.43 14.41 -10.44
N LYS A 85 16.55 14.60 -9.74
CA LYS A 85 17.89 14.28 -10.21
C LYS A 85 18.00 12.76 -10.38
N PHE A 86 17.69 12.26 -11.57
CA PHE A 86 17.95 10.87 -11.92
C PHE A 86 19.46 10.69 -12.05
N CYS A 87 20.05 9.87 -11.19
CA CYS A 87 21.43 9.44 -11.39
C CYS A 87 21.52 8.47 -12.57
N SER A 88 22.53 8.67 -13.41
CA SER A 88 22.88 7.67 -14.44
C SER A 88 23.41 6.41 -13.76
N ILE A 89 23.04 5.23 -14.29
CA ILE A 89 23.38 3.92 -13.71
C ILE A 89 24.90 3.65 -13.70
N ASP A 90 25.66 4.34 -14.55
CA ASP A 90 27.10 4.20 -14.68
C ASP A 90 27.90 5.09 -13.72
N ASN A 91 27.23 5.80 -12.79
CA ASN A 91 27.90 6.72 -11.87
C ASN A 91 28.04 6.06 -10.46
N PRO A 92 29.25 5.60 -10.08
CA PRO A 92 29.47 4.82 -8.87
C PRO A 92 29.37 5.64 -7.57
N ASP A 93 29.37 6.97 -7.67
CA ASP A 93 29.25 7.89 -6.52
C ASP A 93 27.79 8.31 -6.24
N CYS A 94 26.79 7.75 -6.96
CA CYS A 94 25.39 8.05 -6.68
C CYS A 94 24.81 7.16 -5.57
N GLU A 95 24.22 7.79 -4.55
CA GLU A 95 23.55 7.17 -3.40
C GLU A 95 22.36 6.25 -3.72
N ALA A 96 21.90 6.18 -4.98
CA ALA A 96 20.84 5.27 -5.38
C ALA A 96 21.29 3.80 -5.50
N CYS A 97 22.61 3.55 -5.56
CA CYS A 97 23.19 2.22 -5.72
C CYS A 97 23.85 1.66 -4.44
N GLN A 98 23.60 2.28 -3.28
CA GLN A 98 24.05 1.77 -1.97
C GLN A 98 22.96 0.94 -1.27
#